data_AF-A0A3D0KQG7-F1
#
_entry.id   AF-A0A3D0KQG7-F1
#
_cell.length_a   1.000
_cell.length_b   1.000
_cell.length_c   1.000
_cell.angle_alpha   90.00
_cell.angle_beta   90.00
_cell.angle_gamma   90.00
#
_symmetry.space_group_name_H-M   'P 1'
#
loop_
_entity.id
_entity.type
_entity.pdbx_description
1 polymer ?
#
loop_
_entity_poly.entity_id
_entity_poly.type
_entity_poly.pdbx_seq_one_letter_code
_entity_poly.pdbx_strand_id
1 'polypeptide(L)'
;MTVHKTENKVQRFLKALSVFALVLTLSFVSALSALSAENYIVLQGFAFDINADGEAVIHGYDNRSPDVVIPKKLMGADVIAIDDYAFFGDEAITSLSFNNAENLKKIGANAFYGCNKLKSVEIPSWIRELSFGSFQNCTSLDELIIREGIAEIPAQCFYGCAALQQVVIPDSVTAIGDRAFMGCSRLSSVTIPATVTSIAGNAFDGCGNIVIYCTKDSFARHYAKENKIAYVVTDADMFILGDANGDASVNISDVTTIQRHLAGMEKIKGLSLQAADADQDGVLNISDATYLQMFLAQYAVSNPIGEIIIE
;
A
#
# COMPACT_ATOMS: atom_id res chain seq x y z
N MET A 1 -60.41 18.20 28.96
CA MET A 1 -59.81 19.31 28.18
C MET A 1 -58.34 19.39 28.59
N THR A 2 -57.50 18.55 28.01
CA THR A 2 -56.05 18.54 28.27
C THR A 2 -55.38 17.74 27.15
N VAL A 3 -54.98 18.46 26.09
CA VAL A 3 -54.11 17.92 25.04
C VAL A 3 -52.68 18.27 25.44
N HIS A 4 -51.94 17.28 25.94
CA HIS A 4 -50.53 17.45 26.27
C HIS A 4 -49.70 17.50 24.98
N LYS A 5 -48.96 18.60 24.79
CA LYS A 5 -47.93 18.77 23.76
C LYS A 5 -46.81 17.75 23.97
N THR A 6 -46.73 16.75 23.10
CA THR A 6 -45.51 16.01 22.81
C THR A 6 -44.78 16.72 21.67
N GLU A 7 -43.85 17.62 22.01
CA GLU A 7 -42.83 18.06 21.05
C GLU A 7 -41.94 16.85 20.72
N ASN A 8 -41.90 16.48 19.44
CA ASN A 8 -41.20 15.29 18.94
C ASN A 8 -39.67 15.51 19.03
N LYS A 9 -38.90 14.50 19.47
CA LYS A 9 -37.43 14.57 19.64
C LYS A 9 -36.71 15.06 18.38
N VAL A 10 -37.28 14.81 17.20
CA VAL A 10 -36.81 15.29 15.89
C VAL A 10 -36.79 16.82 15.79
N GLN A 11 -37.74 17.54 16.41
CA GLN A 11 -37.77 19.02 16.37
C GLN A 11 -36.78 19.67 17.34
N ARG A 12 -36.40 19.00 18.44
CA ARG A 12 -35.27 19.44 19.28
C ARG A 12 -33.93 19.22 18.57
N PHE A 13 -33.84 18.20 17.72
CA PHE A 13 -32.66 17.89 16.91
C PHE A 13 -32.47 18.89 15.75
N LEU A 14 -33.54 19.30 15.07
CA LEU A 14 -33.50 20.35 14.04
C LEU A 14 -33.09 21.74 14.57
N LYS A 15 -33.33 22.02 15.86
CA LYS A 15 -32.86 23.28 16.50
C LYS A 15 -31.37 23.26 16.81
N ALA A 16 -30.77 22.09 17.07
CA ALA A 16 -29.31 21.95 17.25
C ALA A 16 -28.55 21.99 15.91
N LEU A 17 -29.20 21.61 14.80
CA LEU A 17 -28.68 21.76 13.43
C LEU A 17 -28.54 23.23 12.96
N SER A 18 -29.11 24.20 13.69
CA SER A 18 -29.21 25.60 13.23
C SER A 18 -28.03 26.50 13.58
N VAL A 19 -26.97 25.98 14.23
CA VAL A 19 -25.80 26.80 14.62
C VAL A 19 -24.54 26.52 13.78
N PHE A 20 -24.55 25.52 12.90
CA PHE A 20 -23.36 25.18 12.09
C PHE A 20 -23.64 24.85 10.61
N ALA A 21 -24.81 25.23 10.10
CA ALA A 21 -25.11 25.15 8.67
C ALA A 21 -24.87 26.50 7.99
N LEU A 22 -23.61 26.87 7.76
CA LEU A 22 -23.27 27.80 6.67
C LEU A 22 -21.82 27.60 6.25
N VAL A 23 -21.59 26.72 5.28
CA VAL A 23 -20.68 26.84 4.12
C VAL A 23 -20.61 25.47 3.43
N LEU A 24 -21.18 25.39 2.23
CA LEU A 24 -20.83 24.58 1.04
C LEU A 24 -20.32 23.13 1.26
N THR A 25 -20.85 22.05 0.68
CA THR A 25 -21.62 21.82 -0.55
C THR A 25 -22.25 20.43 -0.49
N LEU A 26 -23.35 20.23 -1.21
CA LEU A 26 -24.04 18.94 -1.35
C LEU A 26 -23.13 17.88 -2.01
N SER A 27 -22.56 16.98 -1.21
CA SER A 27 -22.12 15.64 -1.67
C SER A 27 -22.09 14.57 -0.56
N PHE A 28 -22.52 14.86 0.67
CA PHE A 28 -22.48 13.91 1.79
C PHE A 28 -23.87 13.66 2.38
N VAL A 29 -24.65 12.76 1.77
CA VAL A 29 -25.84 12.19 2.44
C VAL A 29 -25.90 10.65 2.37
N SER A 30 -25.06 9.95 1.59
CA SER A 30 -25.15 8.49 1.49
C SER A 30 -24.35 7.68 2.52
N ALA A 31 -23.56 8.30 3.39
CA ALA A 31 -22.88 7.60 4.49
C ALA A 31 -23.48 7.88 5.89
N LEU A 32 -24.28 8.95 6.04
CA LEU A 32 -24.80 9.36 7.34
C LEU A 32 -26.13 8.65 7.73
N SER A 33 -26.73 7.87 6.83
CA SER A 33 -28.01 7.20 7.10
C SER A 33 -27.90 5.80 7.73
N ALA A 34 -26.70 5.35 8.13
CA ALA A 34 -26.52 4.02 8.72
C ALA A 34 -25.83 3.98 10.09
N LEU A 35 -25.49 5.13 10.71
CA LEU A 35 -24.86 5.13 12.02
C LEU A 35 -25.91 5.27 13.13
N SER A 36 -26.42 4.15 13.61
CA SER A 36 -27.13 4.12 14.88
C SER A 36 -26.14 4.39 16.03
N ALA A 37 -26.25 5.55 16.67
CA ALA A 37 -26.01 5.71 18.11
C ALA A 37 -24.63 5.37 18.72
N GLU A 38 -23.51 5.66 18.05
CA GLU A 38 -22.19 5.64 18.69
C GLU A 38 -21.59 7.06 18.75
N ASN A 39 -21.20 7.48 19.96
CA ASN A 39 -20.57 8.77 20.22
C ASN A 39 -19.06 8.68 19.91
N TYR A 40 -18.68 8.78 18.64
CA TYR A 40 -17.26 8.85 18.28
C TYR A 40 -16.62 10.14 18.78
N ILE A 41 -15.35 10.05 19.16
CA ILE A 41 -14.52 11.19 19.53
C ILE A 41 -13.88 11.72 18.25
N VAL A 42 -13.89 13.04 18.07
CA VAL A 42 -13.18 13.68 16.95
C VAL A 42 -11.95 14.42 17.47
N LEU A 43 -10.77 14.02 17.01
CA LEU A 43 -9.50 14.67 17.35
C LEU A 43 -8.57 14.68 16.14
N GLN A 44 -7.97 15.84 15.86
CA GLN A 44 -7.05 16.03 14.72
C GLN A 44 -7.66 15.68 13.35
N GLY A 45 -8.99 15.67 13.27
CA GLY A 45 -9.75 15.32 12.07
C GLY A 45 -10.15 13.85 11.96
N PHE A 46 -9.73 13.01 12.91
CA PHE A 46 -10.11 11.60 12.97
C PHE A 46 -11.30 11.41 13.90
N ALA A 47 -12.34 10.74 13.41
CA ALA A 47 -13.39 10.15 14.25
C ALA A 47 -12.91 8.76 14.69
N PHE A 48 -12.93 8.49 16.00
CA PHE A 48 -12.41 7.25 16.57
C PHE A 48 -13.13 6.89 17.88
N ASP A 49 -12.95 5.64 18.32
CA ASP A 49 -13.23 5.21 19.68
C ASP A 49 -11.99 4.55 20.30
N ILE A 50 -12.07 4.27 21.61
CA ILE A 50 -11.06 3.51 22.34
C ILE A 50 -11.72 2.20 22.77
N ASN A 51 -11.19 1.08 22.31
CA ASN A 51 -11.72 -0.25 22.59
C ASN A 51 -11.51 -0.64 24.08
N ALA A 52 -12.02 -1.80 24.47
CA ALA A 52 -11.93 -2.30 25.86
C ALA A 52 -10.48 -2.51 26.35
N ASP A 53 -9.53 -2.67 25.42
CA ASP A 53 -8.11 -2.88 25.69
C ASP A 53 -7.32 -1.56 25.77
N GLY A 54 -8.00 -0.41 25.59
CA GLY A 54 -7.37 0.92 25.67
C GLY A 54 -6.67 1.34 24.38
N GLU A 55 -7.05 0.76 23.25
CA GLU A 55 -6.47 1.03 21.93
C GLU A 55 -7.45 1.79 21.04
N ALA A 56 -6.94 2.64 20.15
CA ALA A 56 -7.76 3.49 19.30
C ALA A 56 -8.04 2.85 17.93
N VAL A 57 -9.30 2.95 17.48
CA VAL A 57 -9.76 2.52 16.16
C VAL A 57 -10.35 3.71 15.42
N ILE A 58 -9.83 4.01 14.22
CA ILE A 58 -10.29 5.13 13.40
C ILE A 58 -11.50 4.70 12.58
N HIS A 59 -12.61 5.44 12.71
CA HIS A 59 -13.89 5.23 12.04
C HIS A 59 -14.20 6.24 10.95
N GLY A 60 -13.44 7.34 10.90
CA GLY A 60 -13.76 8.45 10.00
C GLY A 60 -12.66 9.48 9.91
N TYR A 61 -12.67 10.25 8.81
CA TYR A 61 -11.85 11.44 8.63
C TYR A 61 -12.71 12.62 8.16
N ASP A 62 -12.46 13.82 8.68
CA ASP A 62 -13.25 15.03 8.40
C ASP A 62 -12.65 15.91 7.27
N ASN A 63 -11.76 15.35 6.45
CA ASN A 63 -11.13 15.99 5.28
C ASN A 63 -10.34 17.27 5.61
N ARG A 64 -9.80 17.37 6.83
CA ARG A 64 -9.07 18.57 7.29
C ARG A 64 -7.78 18.87 6.51
N SER A 65 -7.16 17.86 5.90
CA SER A 65 -5.90 17.97 5.14
C SER A 65 -5.89 16.99 3.97
N PRO A 66 -5.40 17.38 2.78
CA PRO A 66 -5.17 16.45 1.68
C PRO A 66 -3.97 15.52 1.96
N ASP A 67 -3.05 15.93 2.84
CA ASP A 67 -1.91 15.12 3.27
C ASP A 67 -2.23 14.53 4.65
N VAL A 68 -2.58 13.24 4.66
CA VAL A 68 -3.04 12.53 5.85
C VAL A 68 -1.89 11.79 6.50
N VAL A 69 -1.62 12.13 7.76
CA VAL A 69 -0.67 11.40 8.60
C VAL A 69 -1.45 10.66 9.67
N ILE A 70 -1.44 9.32 9.60
CA ILE A 70 -2.10 8.50 10.61
C ILE A 70 -1.34 8.66 11.94
N PRO A 71 -2.02 9.10 13.02
CA PRO A 71 -1.35 9.40 14.27
C PRO A 71 -0.94 8.11 14.99
N LYS A 72 0.18 8.16 15.73
CA LYS A 72 0.59 7.07 16.63
C LYS A 72 -0.48 6.77 17.69
N LYS A 73 -1.02 7.86 18.25
CA LYS A 73 -1.91 7.83 19.40
C LYS A 73 -3.05 8.82 19.23
N LEU A 74 -4.22 8.43 19.70
CA LEU A 74 -5.38 9.30 19.88
C LEU A 74 -5.78 9.25 21.35
N MET A 75 -5.77 10.42 22.02
CA MET A 75 -5.98 10.53 23.46
C MET A 75 -5.07 9.61 24.33
N GLY A 76 -3.84 9.37 23.85
CA GLY A 76 -2.86 8.53 24.54
C GLY A 76 -2.97 7.02 24.24
N ALA A 77 -4.10 6.58 23.68
CA ALA A 77 -4.29 5.22 23.19
C ALA A 77 -3.56 5.01 21.85
N ASP A 78 -2.89 3.87 21.68
CA ASP A 78 -2.20 3.52 20.44
C ASP A 78 -3.22 3.23 19.33
N VAL A 79 -3.00 3.78 18.13
CA VAL A 79 -3.85 3.52 16.97
C VAL A 79 -3.50 2.14 16.40
N ILE A 80 -4.48 1.24 16.41
CA ILE A 80 -4.28 -0.17 16.02
C ILE A 80 -4.99 -0.56 14.73
N ALA A 81 -6.05 0.15 14.35
CA ALA A 81 -6.85 -0.16 13.17
C ALA A 81 -7.46 1.08 12.54
N ILE A 82 -7.63 1.01 11.23
CA ILE A 82 -8.53 1.86 10.46
C ILE A 82 -9.71 0.96 10.10
N ASP A 83 -10.91 1.35 10.51
CA ASP A 83 -12.11 0.54 10.32
C ASP A 83 -12.64 0.65 8.88
N ASP A 84 -13.65 -0.16 8.60
CA ASP A 84 -14.34 -0.18 7.33
C ASP A 84 -14.87 1.22 6.98
N TYR A 85 -14.72 1.62 5.71
CA TYR A 85 -15.22 2.91 5.17
C TYR A 85 -14.65 4.20 5.80
N ALA A 86 -13.62 4.14 6.65
CA ALA A 86 -13.15 5.30 7.42
C ALA A 86 -12.75 6.54 6.58
N PHE A 87 -12.32 6.36 5.33
CA PHE A 87 -11.97 7.42 4.38
C PHE A 87 -12.75 7.26 3.05
N PHE A 88 -13.92 6.62 3.09
CA PHE A 88 -14.67 6.28 1.88
C PHE A 88 -15.03 7.53 1.06
N GLY A 89 -14.62 7.52 -0.21
CA GLY A 89 -14.94 8.53 -1.21
C GLY A 89 -14.28 9.89 -0.95
N ASP A 90 -13.19 9.94 -0.17
CA ASP A 90 -12.49 11.20 0.09
C ASP A 90 -11.79 11.72 -1.19
N GLU A 91 -12.39 12.74 -1.81
CA GLU A 91 -11.87 13.37 -3.02
C GLU A 91 -10.79 14.44 -2.75
N ALA A 92 -10.38 14.66 -1.51
CA ALA A 92 -9.37 15.63 -1.12
C ALA A 92 -8.00 15.01 -0.87
N ILE A 93 -7.95 13.76 -0.36
CA ILE A 93 -6.68 13.10 0.01
C ILE A 93 -5.78 12.92 -1.23
N THR A 94 -4.55 13.41 -1.12
CA THR A 94 -3.50 13.28 -2.12
C THR A 94 -2.35 12.39 -1.66
N SER A 95 -2.07 12.35 -0.35
CA SER A 95 -1.01 11.52 0.22
C SER A 95 -1.42 10.92 1.56
N LEU A 96 -0.87 9.74 1.85
CA LEU A 96 -1.13 8.99 3.08
C LEU A 96 0.20 8.53 3.69
N SER A 97 0.42 8.83 4.97
CA SER A 97 1.60 8.39 5.70
C SER A 97 1.23 7.61 6.94
N PHE A 98 1.79 6.40 7.05
CA PHE A 98 1.66 5.53 8.22
C PHE A 98 2.89 5.55 9.13
N ASN A 99 3.94 6.32 8.80
CA ASN A 99 5.25 6.23 9.45
C ASN A 99 5.24 6.52 10.96
N ASN A 100 4.18 7.15 11.46
CA ASN A 100 4.00 7.41 12.88
C ASN A 100 3.14 6.37 13.61
N ALA A 101 2.57 5.38 12.91
CA ALA A 101 1.59 4.43 13.45
C ALA A 101 2.10 2.97 13.40
N GLU A 102 3.24 2.69 14.05
CA GLU A 102 3.87 1.36 14.12
C GLU A 102 3.00 0.25 14.76
N ASN A 103 1.99 0.66 15.54
CA ASN A 103 1.00 -0.23 16.14
C ASN A 103 -0.24 -0.47 15.26
N LEU A 104 -0.39 0.24 14.15
CA LEU A 104 -1.48 0.02 13.19
C LEU A 104 -1.31 -1.34 12.51
N LYS A 105 -2.20 -2.29 12.80
CA LYS A 105 -2.13 -3.66 12.27
C LYS A 105 -3.10 -3.91 11.12
N LYS A 106 -4.20 -3.17 11.06
CA LYS A 106 -5.31 -3.45 10.15
C LYS A 106 -5.80 -2.23 9.39
N ILE A 107 -6.06 -2.41 8.10
CA ILE A 107 -6.85 -1.50 7.26
C ILE A 107 -8.14 -2.22 6.84
N GLY A 108 -9.28 -1.64 7.21
CA GLY A 108 -10.62 -2.17 7.03
C GLY A 108 -11.12 -2.15 5.58
N ALA A 109 -12.25 -2.80 5.37
CA ALA A 109 -12.86 -2.97 4.07
C ALA A 109 -13.32 -1.62 3.51
N ASN A 110 -13.01 -1.36 2.25
CA ASN A 110 -13.33 -0.10 1.57
C ASN A 110 -12.84 1.16 2.30
N ALA A 111 -11.84 1.03 3.20
CA ALA A 111 -11.38 2.14 4.03
C ALA A 111 -11.00 3.37 3.21
N PHE A 112 -10.31 3.21 2.08
CA PHE A 112 -9.93 4.28 1.15
C PHE A 112 -10.59 4.12 -0.22
N TYR A 113 -11.74 3.47 -0.30
CA TYR A 113 -12.46 3.31 -1.56
C TYR A 113 -12.73 4.68 -2.20
N GLY A 114 -12.41 4.84 -3.47
CA GLY A 114 -12.75 6.04 -4.23
C GLY A 114 -11.97 7.29 -3.84
N CYS A 115 -10.84 7.15 -3.13
CA CYS A 115 -9.89 8.25 -2.87
C CYS A 115 -9.16 8.65 -4.17
N ASN A 116 -9.90 9.23 -5.12
CA ASN A 116 -9.49 9.38 -6.51
C ASN A 116 -8.28 10.30 -6.73
N LYS A 117 -7.89 11.10 -5.74
CA LYS A 117 -6.71 11.98 -5.82
C LYS A 117 -5.48 11.42 -5.10
N LEU A 118 -5.61 10.31 -4.38
CA LEU A 118 -4.50 9.66 -3.68
C LEU A 118 -3.50 9.16 -4.73
N LYS A 119 -2.26 9.66 -4.66
CA LYS A 119 -1.22 9.38 -5.65
C LYS A 119 -0.27 8.26 -5.25
N SER A 120 0.12 8.24 -3.98
CA SER A 120 1.09 7.29 -3.47
C SER A 120 0.61 6.64 -2.18
N VAL A 121 0.88 5.34 -2.06
CA VAL A 121 0.63 4.55 -0.84
C VAL A 121 1.82 3.65 -0.59
N GLU A 122 2.38 3.74 0.62
CA GLU A 122 3.33 2.78 1.15
C GLU A 122 2.64 1.97 2.24
N ILE A 123 2.47 0.66 2.06
CA ILE A 123 2.00 -0.27 3.08
C ILE A 123 3.23 -0.74 3.89
N PRO A 124 3.44 -0.25 5.12
CA PRO A 124 4.65 -0.55 5.89
C PRO A 124 4.65 -1.97 6.46
N SER A 125 5.84 -2.42 6.90
CA SER A 125 6.10 -3.80 7.28
C SER A 125 5.46 -4.26 8.59
N TRP A 126 4.78 -3.38 9.32
CA TRP A 126 4.06 -3.68 10.55
C TRP A 126 2.54 -3.85 10.35
N ILE A 127 2.01 -3.50 9.18
CA ILE A 127 0.64 -3.84 8.81
C ILE A 127 0.55 -5.34 8.57
N ARG A 128 -0.50 -5.96 9.10
CA ARG A 128 -0.71 -7.42 9.08
C ARG A 128 -1.91 -7.81 8.23
N GLU A 129 -2.89 -6.92 8.14
CA GLU A 129 -4.16 -7.19 7.47
C GLU A 129 -4.60 -5.99 6.62
N LEU A 130 -4.80 -6.26 5.32
CA LEU A 130 -5.62 -5.45 4.44
C LEU A 130 -6.96 -6.16 4.28
N SER A 131 -8.02 -5.40 4.04
CA SER A 131 -9.36 -5.95 3.82
C SER A 131 -9.87 -5.68 2.40
N PHE A 132 -10.98 -6.34 2.07
CA PHE A 132 -11.70 -6.23 0.80
C PHE A 132 -11.82 -4.77 0.34
N GLY A 133 -11.40 -4.48 -0.90
CA GLY A 133 -11.59 -3.16 -1.51
C GLY A 133 -10.93 -1.99 -0.80
N SER A 134 -9.97 -2.22 0.11
CA SER A 134 -9.40 -1.16 0.96
C SER A 134 -8.85 0.05 0.19
N PHE A 135 -8.34 -0.12 -1.03
CA PHE A 135 -7.90 0.96 -1.94
C PHE A 135 -8.58 0.91 -3.31
N GLN A 136 -9.80 0.36 -3.37
CA GLN A 136 -10.55 0.24 -4.62
C GLN A 136 -10.85 1.62 -5.22
N ASN A 137 -10.73 1.75 -6.54
CA ASN A 137 -10.98 2.97 -7.30
C ASN A 137 -10.16 4.18 -6.82
N CYS A 138 -8.96 3.98 -6.27
CA CYS A 138 -7.97 5.05 -6.12
C CYS A 138 -7.37 5.37 -7.49
N THR A 139 -8.13 6.02 -8.37
CA THR A 139 -7.81 6.11 -9.80
C THR A 139 -6.53 6.88 -10.14
N SER A 140 -6.05 7.76 -9.24
CA SER A 140 -4.76 8.47 -9.39
C SER A 140 -3.58 7.78 -8.72
N LEU A 141 -3.76 6.61 -8.08
CA LEU A 141 -2.68 5.88 -7.41
C LEU A 141 -1.70 5.35 -8.46
N ASP A 142 -0.53 5.96 -8.55
CA ASP A 142 0.54 5.60 -9.51
C ASP A 142 1.76 4.99 -8.84
N GLU A 143 1.98 5.26 -7.56
CA GLU A 143 3.05 4.69 -6.73
C GLU A 143 2.47 3.83 -5.60
N LEU A 144 2.73 2.53 -5.64
CA LEU A 144 2.35 1.58 -4.60
C LEU A 144 3.59 0.80 -4.15
N ILE A 145 3.92 0.94 -2.86
CA ILE A 145 4.97 0.14 -2.21
C ILE A 145 4.29 -0.76 -1.18
N ILE A 146 4.50 -2.07 -1.28
CA ILE A 146 4.02 -3.05 -0.29
C ILE A 146 5.24 -3.68 0.37
N ARG A 147 5.47 -3.40 1.65
CA ARG A 147 6.56 -4.03 2.41
C ARG A 147 6.15 -5.39 2.96
N GLU A 148 7.14 -6.19 3.34
CA GLU A 148 6.97 -7.47 4.03
C GLU A 148 6.04 -7.36 5.25
N GLY A 149 5.01 -8.18 5.34
CA GLY A 149 4.18 -8.22 6.56
C GLY A 149 2.75 -8.69 6.37
N ILE A 150 2.16 -8.46 5.19
CA ILE A 150 0.83 -8.97 4.85
C ILE A 150 0.93 -10.36 4.23
N ALA A 151 -0.01 -11.24 4.56
CA ALA A 151 -0.03 -12.61 4.05
C ALA A 151 -0.82 -12.77 2.73
N GLU A 152 -1.70 -11.83 2.42
CA GLU A 152 -2.61 -11.87 1.27
C GLU A 152 -2.86 -10.45 0.75
N ILE A 153 -3.03 -10.33 -0.57
CA ILE A 153 -3.67 -9.16 -1.19
C ILE A 153 -5.15 -9.50 -1.40
N PRO A 154 -6.07 -8.90 -0.63
CA PRO A 154 -7.47 -9.29 -0.63
C PRO A 154 -8.19 -9.01 -1.95
N ALA A 155 -9.38 -9.60 -2.08
CA ALA A 155 -10.27 -9.33 -3.19
C ALA A 155 -10.56 -7.82 -3.34
N GLN A 156 -10.52 -7.35 -4.58
CA GLN A 156 -10.72 -5.96 -5.00
C GLN A 156 -9.81 -4.90 -4.36
N CYS A 157 -8.77 -5.29 -3.62
CA CYS A 157 -7.94 -4.37 -2.83
C CYS A 157 -7.46 -3.13 -3.62
N PHE A 158 -7.02 -3.31 -4.87
CA PHE A 158 -6.58 -2.26 -5.78
C PHE A 158 -7.40 -2.23 -7.08
N TYR A 159 -8.63 -2.75 -7.06
CA TYR A 159 -9.52 -2.73 -8.23
C TYR A 159 -9.64 -1.31 -8.78
N GLY A 160 -9.45 -1.12 -10.09
CA GLY A 160 -9.65 0.18 -10.75
C GLY A 160 -8.62 1.26 -10.41
N CYS A 161 -7.47 0.92 -9.83
CA CYS A 161 -6.34 1.84 -9.67
C CYS A 161 -5.68 2.12 -11.03
N ALA A 162 -6.37 2.90 -11.87
CA ALA A 162 -6.08 3.04 -13.29
C ALA A 162 -4.72 3.68 -13.61
N ALA A 163 -4.13 4.44 -12.68
CA ALA A 163 -2.84 5.08 -12.84
C ALA A 163 -1.64 4.18 -12.48
N LEU A 164 -1.88 3.05 -11.81
CA LEU A 164 -0.83 2.16 -11.31
C LEU A 164 -0.07 1.50 -12.47
N GLN A 165 1.27 1.58 -12.43
CA GLN A 165 2.11 1.15 -13.55
C GLN A 165 2.91 -0.12 -13.26
N GLN A 166 3.41 -0.24 -12.03
CA GLN A 166 4.25 -1.35 -11.61
C GLN A 166 3.90 -1.76 -10.19
N VAL A 167 3.98 -3.05 -9.88
CA VAL A 167 3.81 -3.57 -8.52
C VAL A 167 4.84 -4.66 -8.25
N VAL A 168 5.49 -4.58 -7.09
CA VAL A 168 6.30 -5.67 -6.55
C VAL A 168 5.55 -6.26 -5.38
N ILE A 169 5.25 -7.56 -5.48
CA ILE A 169 4.58 -8.31 -4.42
C ILE A 169 5.67 -8.87 -3.48
N PRO A 170 5.64 -8.58 -2.16
CA PRO A 170 6.65 -9.05 -1.22
C PRO A 170 6.54 -10.56 -0.94
N ASP A 171 7.64 -11.15 -0.44
CA ASP A 171 7.74 -12.59 -0.20
C ASP A 171 6.77 -13.08 0.89
N SER A 172 6.35 -12.20 1.80
CA SER A 172 5.34 -12.53 2.81
C SER A 172 3.97 -12.90 2.22
N VAL A 173 3.67 -12.50 0.98
CA VAL A 173 2.36 -12.74 0.35
C VAL A 173 2.27 -14.16 -0.19
N THR A 174 1.18 -14.83 0.17
CA THR A 174 0.89 -16.22 -0.24
C THR A 174 -0.31 -16.33 -1.18
N ALA A 175 -1.17 -15.30 -1.24
CA ALA A 175 -2.37 -15.29 -2.07
C ALA A 175 -2.71 -13.90 -2.63
N ILE A 176 -3.28 -13.89 -3.84
CA ILE A 176 -3.84 -12.70 -4.52
C ILE A 176 -5.32 -12.97 -4.85
N GLY A 177 -6.21 -12.18 -4.26
CA GLY A 177 -7.66 -12.38 -4.27
C GLY A 177 -8.41 -11.98 -5.56
N ASP A 178 -9.72 -12.28 -5.58
CA ASP A 178 -10.63 -11.98 -6.69
C ASP A 178 -10.53 -10.52 -7.10
N ARG A 179 -10.25 -10.26 -8.38
CA ARG A 179 -10.17 -8.91 -8.95
C ARG A 179 -9.22 -7.94 -8.22
N ALA A 180 -8.20 -8.45 -7.51
CA ALA A 180 -7.31 -7.62 -6.69
C ALA A 180 -6.72 -6.40 -7.42
N PHE A 181 -6.37 -6.55 -8.70
CA PHE A 181 -5.85 -5.49 -9.57
C PHE A 181 -6.71 -5.28 -10.81
N MET A 182 -7.93 -5.83 -10.86
CA MET A 182 -8.76 -5.74 -12.07
C MET A 182 -9.01 -4.28 -12.44
N GLY A 183 -8.81 -3.93 -13.72
CA GLY A 183 -9.01 -2.57 -14.21
C GLY A 183 -7.85 -1.60 -13.94
N CYS A 184 -6.71 -2.06 -13.43
CA CYS A 184 -5.46 -1.27 -13.39
C CYS A 184 -4.91 -1.09 -14.80
N SER A 185 -5.56 -0.26 -15.62
CA SER A 185 -5.36 -0.19 -17.06
C SER A 185 -3.95 0.20 -17.54
N ARG A 186 -3.16 0.84 -16.68
CA ARG A 186 -1.77 1.24 -16.96
C ARG A 186 -0.73 0.29 -16.37
N LEU A 187 -1.16 -0.77 -15.69
CA LEU A 187 -0.26 -1.73 -15.05
C LEU A 187 0.47 -2.52 -16.14
N SER A 188 1.75 -2.20 -16.32
CA SER A 188 2.61 -2.80 -17.34
C SER A 188 3.45 -3.95 -16.82
N SER A 189 3.76 -3.96 -15.52
CA SER A 189 4.56 -5.03 -14.92
C SER A 189 4.15 -5.35 -13.50
N VAL A 190 4.22 -6.64 -13.15
CA VAL A 190 4.07 -7.11 -11.77
C VAL A 190 5.11 -8.20 -11.49
N THR A 191 5.85 -8.06 -10.38
CA THR A 191 6.74 -9.10 -9.87
C THR A 191 6.00 -9.91 -8.82
N ILE A 192 5.86 -11.22 -9.06
CA ILE A 192 5.16 -12.14 -8.17
C ILE A 192 6.13 -13.21 -7.66
N PRO A 193 6.39 -13.29 -6.34
CA PRO A 193 7.36 -14.22 -5.76
C PRO A 193 6.83 -15.66 -5.77
N ALA A 194 7.74 -16.60 -5.58
CA ALA A 194 7.43 -18.03 -5.54
C ALA A 194 6.58 -18.44 -4.31
N THR A 195 6.53 -17.58 -3.28
CA THR A 195 5.72 -17.77 -2.08
C THR A 195 4.23 -17.64 -2.36
N VAL A 196 3.84 -16.96 -3.44
CA VAL A 196 2.44 -16.92 -3.90
C VAL A 196 2.04 -18.28 -4.45
N THR A 197 1.06 -18.90 -3.78
CA THR A 197 0.54 -20.24 -4.12
C THR A 197 -0.89 -20.21 -4.64
N SER A 198 -1.53 -19.04 -4.65
CA SER A 198 -2.90 -18.85 -5.15
C SER A 198 -3.07 -17.47 -5.77
N ILE A 199 -3.65 -17.41 -6.97
CA ILE A 199 -4.02 -16.17 -7.68
C ILE A 199 -5.41 -16.41 -8.27
N ALA A 200 -6.37 -15.54 -7.95
CA ALA A 200 -7.71 -15.62 -8.51
C ALA A 200 -7.69 -15.37 -10.03
N GLY A 201 -8.52 -16.10 -10.79
CA GLY A 201 -8.52 -16.09 -12.26
C GLY A 201 -8.58 -14.69 -12.88
N ASN A 202 -9.37 -13.79 -12.30
CA ASN A 202 -9.61 -12.43 -12.76
C ASN A 202 -8.78 -11.36 -12.02
N ALA A 203 -7.75 -11.75 -11.26
CA ALA A 203 -6.96 -10.83 -10.44
C ALA A 203 -6.39 -9.66 -11.26
N PHE A 204 -6.01 -9.90 -12.52
CA PHE A 204 -5.42 -8.93 -13.43
C PHE A 204 -6.28 -8.63 -14.68
N ASP A 205 -7.58 -8.94 -14.65
CA ASP A 205 -8.48 -8.64 -15.78
C ASP A 205 -8.49 -7.14 -16.10
N GLY A 206 -8.36 -6.77 -17.37
CA GLY A 206 -8.32 -5.36 -17.78
C GLY A 206 -7.03 -4.60 -17.41
N CYS A 207 -5.98 -5.30 -16.95
CA CYS A 207 -4.63 -4.75 -16.77
C CYS A 207 -3.86 -4.73 -18.10
N GLY A 208 -4.19 -3.80 -19.01
CA GLY A 208 -3.39 -3.47 -20.20
C GLY A 208 -2.65 -4.63 -20.89
N ASN A 209 -1.41 -4.37 -21.31
CA ASN A 209 -0.45 -5.39 -21.76
C ASN A 209 0.52 -5.73 -20.61
N ILE A 210 -0.01 -6.22 -19.49
CA ILE A 210 0.79 -6.57 -18.31
C ILE A 210 1.79 -7.70 -18.60
N VAL A 211 2.99 -7.57 -18.06
CA VAL A 211 4.03 -8.62 -18.00
C VAL A 211 4.22 -9.09 -16.55
N ILE A 212 4.10 -10.39 -16.32
CA ILE A 212 4.36 -11.02 -15.01
C ILE A 212 5.82 -11.48 -14.93
N TYR A 213 6.57 -10.96 -13.97
CA TYR A 213 7.91 -11.43 -13.61
C TYR A 213 7.77 -12.48 -12.52
N CYS A 214 8.30 -13.69 -12.77
CA CYS A 214 8.11 -14.83 -11.87
C CYS A 214 9.20 -15.88 -12.05
N THR A 215 9.34 -16.79 -11.09
CA THR A 215 10.32 -17.89 -11.19
C THR A 215 9.76 -19.08 -11.97
N LYS A 216 10.66 -19.93 -12.49
CA LYS A 216 10.36 -21.06 -13.38
C LYS A 216 9.27 -22.02 -12.87
N ASP A 217 9.23 -22.27 -11.56
CA ASP A 217 8.34 -23.24 -10.92
C ASP A 217 7.26 -22.57 -10.05
N SER A 218 7.11 -21.25 -10.13
CA SER A 218 6.11 -20.49 -9.38
C SER A 218 4.68 -20.74 -9.87
N PHE A 219 3.71 -20.56 -8.95
CA PHE A 219 2.29 -20.53 -9.29
C PHE A 219 1.98 -19.39 -10.27
N ALA A 220 2.66 -18.24 -10.12
CA ALA A 220 2.50 -17.09 -11.00
C ALA A 220 2.75 -17.42 -12.48
N ARG A 221 3.76 -18.24 -12.78
CA ARG A 221 4.01 -18.70 -14.15
C ARG A 221 2.88 -19.57 -14.70
N HIS A 222 2.34 -20.47 -13.87
CA HIS A 222 1.20 -21.30 -14.25
C HIS A 222 -0.02 -20.42 -14.56
N TYR A 223 -0.35 -19.51 -13.65
CA TYR A 223 -1.41 -18.53 -13.79
C TYR A 223 -1.28 -17.70 -15.08
N ALA A 224 -0.08 -17.19 -15.37
CA ALA A 224 0.16 -16.38 -16.56
C ALA A 224 -0.09 -17.19 -17.85
N LYS A 225 0.35 -18.45 -17.90
CA LYS A 225 0.10 -19.34 -19.05
C LYS A 225 -1.39 -19.61 -19.28
N GLU A 226 -2.12 -19.94 -18.21
CA GLU A 226 -3.55 -20.26 -18.32
C GLU A 226 -4.37 -19.06 -18.79
N ASN A 227 -4.04 -17.87 -18.30
CA ASN A 227 -4.73 -16.62 -18.63
C ASN A 227 -4.16 -15.91 -19.86
N LYS A 228 -3.17 -16.50 -20.54
CA LYS A 228 -2.50 -15.95 -21.74
C LYS A 228 -1.90 -14.56 -21.51
N ILE A 229 -1.37 -14.34 -20.31
CA ILE A 229 -0.67 -13.14 -19.90
C ILE A 229 0.81 -13.29 -20.26
N ALA A 230 1.44 -12.22 -20.74
CA ALA A 230 2.88 -12.22 -21.01
C ALA A 230 3.64 -12.40 -19.69
N TYR A 231 4.71 -13.20 -19.71
CA TYR A 231 5.52 -13.41 -18.52
C TYR A 231 7.00 -13.53 -18.87
N VAL A 232 7.84 -13.08 -17.96
CA VAL A 232 9.30 -13.28 -17.97
C VAL A 232 9.62 -14.25 -16.85
N VAL A 233 10.25 -15.37 -17.22
CA VAL A 233 10.82 -16.29 -16.23
C VAL A 233 12.18 -15.77 -15.86
N THR A 234 12.32 -15.35 -14.61
CA THR A 234 13.63 -15.12 -14.04
C THR A 234 14.16 -16.45 -13.51
N ASP A 235 15.46 -16.71 -13.74
CA ASP A 235 16.10 -17.80 -13.01
C ASP A 235 15.94 -17.50 -11.53
N ALA A 236 15.56 -18.55 -10.79
CA ALA A 236 15.07 -18.45 -9.41
C ALA A 236 15.96 -17.48 -8.65
N ASP A 237 15.29 -16.52 -8.01
CA ASP A 237 15.89 -15.50 -7.18
C ASP A 237 16.13 -14.16 -7.95
N MET A 238 15.12 -13.27 -7.97
CA MET A 238 15.31 -11.87 -8.38
C MET A 238 15.75 -11.05 -7.17
N PHE A 239 16.95 -10.50 -7.23
CA PHE A 239 17.45 -9.47 -6.34
C PHE A 239 17.19 -8.08 -6.93
N ILE A 240 17.09 -7.06 -6.09
CA ILE A 240 17.14 -5.67 -6.54
C ILE A 240 18.62 -5.35 -6.80
N LEU A 241 18.98 -5.00 -8.04
CA LEU A 241 20.36 -4.63 -8.34
C LEU A 241 20.78 -3.44 -7.46
N GLY A 242 21.90 -3.59 -6.74
CA GLY A 242 22.37 -2.63 -5.75
C GLY A 242 21.83 -2.85 -4.32
N ASP A 243 20.88 -3.76 -4.09
CA ASP A 243 20.40 -4.16 -2.76
C ASP A 243 21.29 -5.27 -2.18
N ALA A 244 22.50 -4.90 -1.78
CA ALA A 244 23.50 -5.82 -1.27
C ALA A 244 23.14 -6.37 0.12
N ASN A 245 22.22 -5.75 0.87
CA ASN A 245 21.82 -6.19 2.20
C ASN A 245 20.48 -6.97 2.21
N GLY A 246 19.74 -7.00 1.11
CA GLY A 246 18.47 -7.70 0.97
C GLY A 246 17.32 -7.03 1.72
N ASP A 247 17.40 -5.71 2.00
CA ASP A 247 16.36 -4.94 2.68
C ASP A 247 15.33 -4.32 1.70
N ALA A 248 15.46 -4.65 0.42
CA ALA A 248 14.66 -4.18 -0.69
C ALA A 248 14.77 -2.67 -0.98
N SER A 249 15.80 -1.99 -0.46
CA SER A 249 16.01 -0.54 -0.64
C SER A 249 17.46 -0.24 -1.03
N VAL A 250 17.69 0.28 -2.23
CA VAL A 250 19.05 0.65 -2.67
C VAL A 250 19.51 1.95 -1.97
N ASN A 251 20.42 1.85 -1.01
CA ASN A 251 20.90 2.98 -0.21
C ASN A 251 22.36 2.83 0.27
N ILE A 252 22.83 3.74 1.14
CA ILE A 252 24.22 3.74 1.61
C ILE A 252 24.57 2.50 2.48
N SER A 253 23.56 1.85 3.03
CA SER A 253 23.73 0.61 3.79
C SER A 253 24.20 -0.53 2.88
N ASP A 254 23.76 -0.57 1.62
CA ASP A 254 24.21 -1.56 0.64
C ASP A 254 25.67 -1.38 0.25
N VAL A 255 26.07 -0.13 0.02
CA VAL A 255 27.49 0.23 -0.18
C VAL A 255 28.33 -0.27 0.99
N THR A 256 27.85 -0.07 2.21
CA THR A 256 28.53 -0.50 3.44
C THR A 256 28.61 -2.03 3.51
N THR A 257 27.56 -2.74 3.10
CA THR A 257 27.52 -4.20 3.05
C THR A 257 28.54 -4.77 2.06
N ILE A 258 28.65 -4.20 0.86
CA ILE A 258 29.69 -4.57 -0.12
C ILE A 258 31.10 -4.37 0.48
N GLN A 259 31.37 -3.21 1.08
CA GLN A 259 32.68 -2.92 1.67
C GLN A 259 33.05 -3.87 2.82
N ARG A 260 32.08 -4.19 3.69
CA ARG A 260 32.27 -5.14 4.80
C ARG A 260 32.53 -6.57 4.29
N HIS A 261 31.90 -6.95 3.19
CA HIS A 261 32.14 -8.22 2.53
C HIS A 261 33.58 -8.35 2.03
N LEU A 262 34.04 -7.35 1.28
CA LEU A 262 35.41 -7.32 0.72
C LEU A 262 36.49 -7.31 1.82
N ALA A 263 36.19 -6.70 2.98
CA ALA A 263 37.07 -6.69 4.14
C ALA A 263 37.02 -8.00 4.97
N GLY A 264 36.20 -8.98 4.57
CA GLY A 264 36.06 -10.26 5.27
C GLY A 264 35.31 -10.17 6.61
N MET A 265 34.64 -9.04 6.88
CA MET A 265 33.85 -8.83 8.10
C MET A 265 32.46 -9.46 8.00
N GLU A 266 31.96 -9.63 6.78
CA GLU A 266 30.62 -10.12 6.50
C GLU A 266 30.61 -11.03 5.26
N LYS A 267 29.68 -11.97 5.18
CA LYS A 267 29.50 -12.81 4.00
C LYS A 267 28.17 -12.50 3.35
N ILE A 268 28.22 -11.83 2.21
CA ILE A 268 27.11 -11.76 1.27
C ILE A 268 26.98 -13.15 0.62
N LYS A 269 25.76 -13.64 0.47
CA LYS A 269 25.47 -14.97 -0.06
C LYS A 269 24.16 -14.95 -0.84
N GLY A 270 23.97 -15.97 -1.68
CA GLY A 270 22.74 -16.13 -2.44
C GLY A 270 22.45 -14.91 -3.28
N LEU A 271 21.19 -14.48 -3.26
CA LEU A 271 20.68 -13.34 -4.01
C LEU A 271 21.45 -12.03 -3.85
N SER A 272 21.72 -11.66 -2.61
CA SER A 272 22.40 -10.41 -2.30
C SER A 272 23.81 -10.37 -2.88
N LEU A 273 24.41 -11.53 -3.20
CA LEU A 273 25.73 -11.59 -3.84
C LEU A 273 25.65 -11.18 -5.32
N GLN A 274 24.55 -11.53 -5.98
CA GLN A 274 24.28 -11.10 -7.34
C GLN A 274 23.80 -9.64 -7.36
N ALA A 275 23.06 -9.21 -6.34
CA ALA A 275 22.67 -7.80 -6.11
C ALA A 275 23.84 -6.87 -5.90
N ALA A 276 24.87 -7.36 -5.24
CA ALA A 276 26.07 -6.62 -4.90
C ALA A 276 26.98 -6.34 -6.11
N ASP A 277 26.84 -7.06 -7.22
CA ASP A 277 27.53 -6.81 -8.50
C ASP A 277 26.84 -5.64 -9.24
N ALA A 278 27.02 -4.45 -8.70
CA ALA A 278 26.28 -3.25 -9.08
C ALA A 278 26.68 -2.70 -10.46
N ASP A 279 27.92 -2.92 -10.90
CA ASP A 279 28.39 -2.50 -12.24
C ASP A 279 28.21 -3.58 -13.33
N GLN A 280 27.83 -4.80 -12.92
CA GLN A 280 27.53 -5.95 -13.76
C GLN A 280 28.74 -6.47 -14.55
N ASP A 281 29.95 -6.35 -14.00
CA ASP A 281 31.17 -6.90 -14.61
C ASP A 281 31.40 -8.39 -14.31
N GLY A 282 30.55 -8.98 -13.44
CA GLY A 282 30.61 -10.39 -13.03
C GLY A 282 31.62 -10.66 -11.91
N VAL A 283 32.23 -9.62 -11.33
CA VAL A 283 33.28 -9.71 -10.31
C VAL A 283 32.96 -8.77 -9.15
N LEU A 284 32.43 -9.31 -8.06
CA LEU A 284 32.20 -8.50 -6.85
C LEU A 284 33.51 -7.92 -6.28
N ASN A 285 33.69 -6.61 -6.45
CA ASN A 285 34.90 -5.89 -6.08
C ASN A 285 34.60 -4.43 -5.63
N ILE A 286 35.62 -3.60 -5.47
CA ILE A 286 35.46 -2.22 -4.97
C ILE A 286 34.77 -1.30 -5.99
N SER A 287 34.80 -1.68 -7.27
CA SER A 287 34.15 -0.96 -8.36
C SER A 287 32.64 -0.95 -8.17
N ASP A 288 32.03 -2.05 -7.72
CA ASP A 288 30.60 -2.12 -7.39
C ASP A 288 30.17 -1.11 -6.32
N ALA A 289 30.92 -1.05 -5.21
CA ALA A 289 30.64 -0.10 -4.14
C ALA A 289 30.81 1.35 -4.63
N THR A 290 31.79 1.60 -5.50
CA THR A 290 32.05 2.92 -6.09
C THR A 290 30.94 3.30 -7.05
N TYR A 291 30.50 2.35 -7.88
CA TYR A 291 29.44 2.50 -8.84
C TYR A 291 28.11 2.84 -8.15
N LEU A 292 27.79 2.11 -7.09
CA LEU A 292 26.60 2.34 -6.28
C LEU A 292 26.66 3.70 -5.55
N GLN A 293 27.82 4.13 -5.06
CA GLN A 293 28.00 5.49 -4.51
C GLN A 293 27.77 6.57 -5.56
N MET A 294 28.29 6.41 -6.77
CA MET A 294 28.09 7.34 -7.88
C MET A 294 26.61 7.45 -8.26
N PHE A 295 25.91 6.32 -8.32
CA PHE A 295 24.47 6.26 -8.55
C PHE A 295 23.68 7.01 -7.47
N LEU A 296 23.94 6.72 -6.18
CA LEU A 296 23.28 7.41 -5.06
C LEU A 296 23.56 8.91 -5.04
N ALA A 297 24.73 9.33 -5.53
CA ALA A 297 25.11 10.73 -5.67
C ALA A 297 24.61 11.39 -6.97
N GLN A 298 23.79 10.70 -7.77
CA GLN A 298 23.20 11.18 -9.03
C GLN A 298 24.23 11.56 -10.11
N TYR A 299 25.40 10.93 -10.09
CA TYR A 299 26.35 11.01 -11.20
C TYR A 299 25.93 10.10 -12.34
N ALA A 300 26.25 10.48 -13.58
CA ALA A 300 26.02 9.61 -14.74
C ALA A 300 26.88 8.34 -14.63
N VAL A 301 26.23 7.18 -14.74
CA VAL A 301 26.87 5.86 -14.71
C VAL A 301 26.58 5.11 -16.01
N SER A 302 27.45 4.17 -16.41
CA SER A 302 27.43 3.52 -17.73
C SER A 302 26.30 2.51 -17.95
N ASN A 303 25.78 1.90 -16.87
CA ASN A 303 24.72 0.89 -16.82
C ASN A 303 23.70 1.23 -15.70
N PRO A 304 22.56 1.88 -15.97
CA PRO A 304 21.66 2.33 -14.92
C PRO A 304 21.27 1.21 -13.95
N ILE A 305 21.58 1.39 -12.66
CA ILE A 305 21.02 0.55 -11.58
C ILE A 305 19.51 0.81 -11.60
N GLY A 306 18.75 -0.16 -12.11
CA GLY A 306 17.30 -0.05 -12.22
C GLY A 306 16.75 0.50 -13.55
N GLU A 307 17.39 0.25 -14.70
CA GLU A 307 16.62 0.14 -15.95
C GLU A 307 16.36 -1.33 -16.30
N ILE A 308 15.09 -1.62 -16.54
CA ILE A 308 14.56 -2.90 -17.00
C ILE A 308 15.27 -3.28 -18.30
N ILE A 309 16.18 -4.26 -18.25
CA ILE A 309 16.72 -4.90 -19.47
C ILE A 309 15.65 -5.87 -19.96
N ILE A 310 15.06 -5.54 -21.12
CA ILE A 310 14.15 -6.40 -21.88
C ILE A 310 15.03 -7.21 -22.85
N GLU A 311 15.13 -8.53 -22.67
CA GLU A 311 15.40 -9.47 -23.77
C GLU A 311 14.08 -10.06 -24.30
#